data_AF-A0A553JB85-F1
#
_entry.id   AF-A0A553JB85-F1
#
_cell.length_a   1.000
_cell.length_b   1.000
_cell.length_c   1.000
_cell.angle_alpha   90.00
_cell.angle_beta   90.00
_cell.angle_gamma   90.00
#
_symmetry.space_group_name_H-M   'P 1'
#
loop_
_entity.id
_entity.type
_entity.pdbx_description
1 polymer ?
#
loop_
_entity_poly.entity_id
_entity_poly.type
_entity_poly.pdbx_seq_one_letter_code
_entity_poly.pdbx_strand_id
1 'polypeptide(L)'
;MRFFRLPVKDPRTVARDIPGICDLLFPQLLPAIVSHLNREAQPIPGCTYLEESLIAKMTTNAAMLFEVAYVRAEQILEDKTEDWNQCLNLALNRQSKYFDADLPEKLTEYDLSIASKTASNLVKSIRFIESKSQNIKAIQSPVIPGYQWISQGHGDFSVGTTLIEVKCTSRNFSSSDYRQILIYWLLSFSSSIEGGLEEWKSGILLNPRLNKYIEINFDELMKIAGAGRSKIEILELFSSLVGDYGYKLGNQS
;
A
#
# COMPACT_ATOMS: atom_id res chain seq x y z
N MET A 1 -20.62 -19.95 6.33
CA MET A 1 -19.20 -20.25 6.02
C MET A 1 -18.46 -18.92 6.03
N ARG A 2 -17.53 -18.72 6.98
CA ARG A 2 -17.01 -17.39 7.32
C ARG A 2 -15.48 -17.38 7.19
N PHE A 3 -14.98 -16.34 6.51
CA PHE A 3 -13.62 -15.78 6.53
C PHE A 3 -12.47 -16.65 6.04
N PHE A 4 -12.01 -16.46 4.80
CA PHE A 4 -10.58 -16.52 4.43
C PHE A 4 -10.43 -16.03 2.99
N ARG A 5 -10.26 -14.72 2.74
CA ARG A 5 -9.72 -14.21 1.45
C ARG A 5 -8.84 -12.97 1.63
N LEU A 6 -7.82 -13.17 2.45
CA LEU A 6 -6.37 -13.02 2.24
C LEU A 6 -5.78 -14.10 3.19
N PRO A 7 -4.58 -14.65 2.98
CA PRO A 7 -4.00 -15.53 4.00
C PRO A 7 -4.01 -14.75 5.32
N VAL A 8 -4.51 -15.31 6.43
CA VAL A 8 -4.40 -14.64 7.75
C VAL A 8 -2.96 -14.21 8.05
N LYS A 9 -2.01 -14.90 7.41
CA LYS A 9 -0.57 -14.69 7.42
C LYS A 9 -0.09 -13.49 6.60
N ASP A 10 -0.89 -12.89 5.72
CA ASP A 10 -0.45 -11.81 4.84
C ASP A 10 -0.20 -10.51 5.63
N PRO A 11 0.93 -9.81 5.41
CA PRO A 11 1.24 -8.56 6.11
C PRO A 11 0.15 -7.48 6.01
N ARG A 12 -0.56 -7.40 4.87
CA ARG A 12 -1.67 -6.44 4.70
C ARG A 12 -2.85 -6.80 5.58
N THR A 13 -3.13 -8.09 5.73
CA THR A 13 -4.17 -8.61 6.64
C THR A 13 -3.81 -8.36 8.09
N VAL A 14 -2.54 -8.56 8.47
CA VAL A 14 -2.06 -8.22 9.83
C VAL A 14 -2.34 -6.77 10.17
N ALA A 15 -2.06 -5.86 9.24
CA ALA A 15 -2.28 -4.43 9.44
C ALA A 15 -3.76 -3.99 9.51
N ARG A 16 -4.67 -4.77 8.94
CA ARG A 16 -6.08 -4.40 8.79
C ARG A 16 -7.02 -5.16 9.70
N ASP A 17 -6.86 -6.47 9.75
CA ASP A 17 -7.91 -7.40 10.16
C ASP A 17 -7.61 -8.10 11.49
N ILE A 18 -6.37 -8.00 12.01
CA ILE A 18 -6.06 -8.56 13.33
C ILE A 18 -6.42 -7.53 14.40
N PRO A 19 -7.52 -7.73 15.13
CA PRO A 19 -8.06 -6.69 15.99
C PRO A 19 -7.07 -6.32 17.09
N GLY A 20 -6.83 -5.02 17.26
CA GLY A 20 -6.10 -4.47 18.40
C GLY A 20 -4.57 -4.52 18.31
N ILE A 21 -3.94 -5.28 17.39
CA ILE A 21 -2.46 -5.30 17.30
C ILE A 21 -1.93 -3.90 17.01
N CYS A 22 -2.40 -3.25 15.96
CA CYS A 22 -1.94 -1.89 15.63
C CYS A 22 -2.35 -0.86 16.68
N ASP A 23 -3.46 -1.06 17.40
CA ASP A 23 -3.89 -0.16 18.47
C ASP A 23 -2.98 -0.26 19.70
N LEU A 24 -2.42 -1.45 19.97
CA LEU A 24 -1.44 -1.67 21.04
C LEU A 24 -0.03 -1.18 20.66
N LEU A 25 0.38 -1.39 19.40
CA LEU A 25 1.69 -0.96 18.90
C LEU A 25 1.77 0.55 18.68
N PHE A 26 0.71 1.13 18.13
CA PHE A 26 0.65 2.52 17.69
C PHE A 26 -0.56 3.24 18.31
N PRO A 27 -0.68 3.27 19.65
CA PRO A 27 -1.87 3.78 20.34
C PRO A 27 -2.14 5.28 20.08
N GLN A 28 -1.12 6.03 19.67
CA GLN A 28 -1.23 7.46 19.37
C GLN A 28 -1.55 7.74 17.89
N LEU A 29 -1.74 6.72 17.05
CA LEU A 29 -2.23 6.89 15.68
C LEU A 29 -3.74 7.20 15.65
N LEU A 30 -4.12 8.22 16.41
CA LEU A 30 -5.48 8.71 16.61
C LEU A 30 -5.97 9.49 15.37
N PRO A 31 -7.30 9.66 15.21
CA PRO A 31 -7.85 10.44 14.09
C PRO A 31 -7.26 11.84 13.94
N ALA A 32 -6.91 12.51 15.05
CA ALA A 32 -6.29 13.84 15.02
C ALA A 32 -4.88 13.81 14.40
N ILE A 33 -4.07 12.80 14.72
CA ILE A 33 -2.73 12.62 14.12
C ILE A 33 -2.85 12.25 12.64
N VAL A 34 -3.78 11.34 12.29
CA VAL A 34 -4.05 10.99 10.88
C VAL A 34 -4.49 12.23 10.08
N SER A 35 -5.35 13.07 10.65
CA SER A 35 -5.76 14.33 10.05
C SER A 35 -4.58 15.29 9.88
N HIS A 36 -3.71 15.39 10.88
CA HIS A 36 -2.51 16.21 10.78
C HIS A 36 -1.58 15.73 9.66
N LEU A 37 -1.28 14.43 9.58
CA LEU A 37 -0.45 13.86 8.52
C LEU A 37 -1.06 14.11 7.13
N ASN A 38 -2.38 14.01 7.00
CA ASN A 38 -3.07 14.31 5.74
C ASN A 38 -2.99 15.78 5.32
N ARG A 39 -2.79 16.72 6.25
CA ARG A 39 -2.56 18.13 5.90
C ARG A 39 -1.21 18.37 5.25
N GLU A 40 -0.25 17.47 5.46
CA GLU A 40 1.07 17.53 4.83
C GLU A 40 1.04 17.02 3.37
N ALA A 41 -0.09 16.51 2.90
CA ALA A 41 -0.22 15.99 1.54
C ALA A 41 0.12 17.04 0.48
N GLN A 42 1.01 16.66 -0.42
CA GLN A 42 1.46 17.51 -1.52
C GLN A 42 0.95 16.97 -2.87
N PRO A 43 0.71 17.85 -3.85
CA PRO A 43 0.47 17.42 -5.22
C PRO A 43 1.79 17.09 -5.92
N ILE A 44 1.70 16.20 -6.91
CA ILE A 44 2.83 15.94 -7.82
C ILE A 44 2.71 16.84 -9.06
N PRO A 45 3.78 17.56 -9.45
CA PRO A 45 3.78 18.38 -10.64
C PRO A 45 3.42 17.59 -11.91
N GLY A 46 2.57 18.16 -12.76
CA GLY A 46 2.18 17.56 -14.04
C GLY A 46 1.13 16.43 -13.94
N CYS A 47 0.70 16.09 -12.73
CA CYS A 47 -0.47 15.24 -12.48
C CYS A 47 -1.72 16.11 -12.30
N THR A 48 -2.88 15.60 -12.71
CA THR A 48 -4.17 16.27 -12.48
C THR A 48 -5.14 15.26 -11.88
N TYR A 49 -5.97 15.68 -10.92
CA TYR A 49 -6.95 14.79 -10.33
C TYR A 49 -7.98 14.32 -11.38
N LEU A 50 -8.60 13.17 -11.12
CA LEU A 50 -9.71 12.70 -11.93
C LEU A 50 -11.01 13.32 -11.44
N GLU A 51 -11.74 13.97 -12.35
CA GLU A 51 -13.03 14.59 -12.05
C GLU A 51 -14.08 13.55 -11.66
N GLU A 52 -14.87 13.85 -10.62
CA GLU A 52 -15.94 12.97 -10.17
C GLU A 52 -17.00 12.75 -11.26
N SER A 53 -17.23 13.74 -12.11
CA SER A 53 -18.12 13.68 -13.27
C SER A 53 -17.73 12.60 -14.27
N LEU A 54 -16.42 12.36 -14.44
CA LEU A 54 -15.89 11.32 -15.31
C LEU A 54 -15.99 9.96 -14.63
N ILE A 55 -15.65 9.89 -13.35
CA ILE A 55 -15.73 8.65 -12.55
C ILE A 55 -17.17 8.16 -12.44
N ALA A 56 -18.16 9.06 -12.37
CA ALA A 56 -19.58 8.71 -12.35
C ALA A 56 -20.05 8.01 -13.64
N LYS A 57 -19.27 8.05 -14.73
CA LYS A 57 -19.55 7.38 -16.01
C LYS A 57 -18.91 5.99 -16.12
N MET A 58 -18.14 5.55 -15.11
CA MET A 58 -17.54 4.22 -15.13
C MET A 58 -18.61 3.14 -15.11
N THR A 59 -18.36 2.04 -15.82
CA THR A 59 -19.31 0.91 -15.88
C THR A 59 -18.88 -0.27 -15.01
N THR A 60 -17.57 -0.37 -14.75
CA THR A 60 -16.99 -1.33 -13.80
C THR A 60 -16.91 -0.73 -12.39
N ASN A 61 -16.73 -1.58 -11.37
CA ASN A 61 -16.38 -1.08 -10.05
C ASN A 61 -15.01 -0.38 -10.03
N ALA A 62 -14.84 0.55 -9.07
CA ALA A 62 -13.62 1.35 -8.96
C ALA A 62 -12.36 0.53 -8.64
N ALA A 63 -12.48 -0.56 -7.87
CA ALA A 63 -11.35 -1.40 -7.51
C ALA A 63 -10.72 -2.07 -8.75
N MET A 64 -11.55 -2.65 -9.61
CA MET A 64 -11.13 -3.25 -10.88
C MET A 64 -10.51 -2.21 -11.81
N LEU A 65 -11.16 -1.05 -11.94
CA LEU A 65 -10.66 0.01 -12.81
C LEU A 65 -9.27 0.50 -12.41
N PHE A 66 -9.03 0.63 -11.11
CA PHE A 66 -7.75 1.05 -10.59
C PHE A 66 -6.69 -0.05 -10.61
N GLU A 67 -7.08 -1.33 -10.53
CA GLU A 67 -6.18 -2.44 -10.79
C GLU A 67 -5.70 -2.41 -12.25
N VAL A 68 -6.61 -2.21 -13.21
CA VAL A 68 -6.27 -2.07 -14.63
C VAL A 68 -5.31 -0.88 -14.84
N ALA A 69 -5.59 0.26 -14.21
CA ALA A 69 -4.71 1.43 -14.27
C ALA A 69 -3.32 1.16 -13.68
N TYR A 70 -3.26 0.41 -12.58
CA TYR A 70 -2.02 0.01 -11.93
C TYR A 70 -1.18 -0.89 -12.86
N VAL A 71 -1.78 -1.94 -13.42
CA VAL A 71 -1.12 -2.82 -14.39
C VAL A 71 -0.62 -2.04 -15.61
N ARG A 72 -1.42 -1.08 -16.11
CA ARG A 72 -0.99 -0.23 -17.21
C ARG A 72 0.21 0.63 -16.83
N ALA A 73 0.24 1.17 -15.61
CA ALA A 73 1.39 1.92 -15.11
C ALA A 73 2.66 1.04 -15.03
N GLU A 74 2.54 -0.20 -14.55
CA GLU A 74 3.65 -1.17 -14.53
C GLU A 74 4.19 -1.40 -15.95
N GLN A 75 3.32 -1.64 -16.93
CA GLN A 75 3.74 -1.79 -18.34
C GLN A 75 4.51 -0.56 -18.85
N ILE A 76 4.03 0.66 -18.58
CA ILE A 76 4.69 1.89 -19.02
C ILE A 76 6.06 2.05 -18.33
N LEU A 77 6.17 1.71 -17.04
CA LEU A 77 7.43 1.79 -16.30
C LEU A 77 8.47 0.77 -16.80
N GLU A 78 8.01 -0.35 -17.37
CA GLU A 78 8.82 -1.39 -18.02
C GLU A 78 9.02 -1.17 -19.52
N ASP A 79 8.66 0.00 -20.05
CA ASP A 79 8.74 0.35 -21.48
C ASP A 79 8.00 -0.64 -22.41
N LYS A 80 6.94 -1.28 -21.91
CA LYS A 80 6.08 -2.18 -22.69
C LYS A 80 5.05 -1.41 -23.51
N THR A 81 4.74 -1.95 -24.69
CA THR A 81 3.70 -1.41 -25.57
C THR A 81 2.32 -1.47 -24.92
N GLU A 82 1.41 -0.64 -25.41
CA GLU A 82 0.03 -0.63 -24.92
C GLU A 82 -0.72 -1.91 -25.25
N ASP A 83 -1.22 -2.59 -24.22
CA ASP A 83 -2.15 -3.72 -24.37
C ASP A 83 -3.17 -3.73 -23.22
N TRP A 84 -4.35 -3.15 -23.49
CA TRP A 84 -5.44 -3.07 -22.53
C TRP A 84 -6.11 -4.43 -22.26
N ASN A 85 -6.07 -5.36 -23.21
CA ASN A 85 -6.62 -6.70 -23.01
C ASN A 85 -5.74 -7.49 -22.04
N GLN A 86 -4.41 -7.38 -22.20
CA GLN A 86 -3.48 -7.94 -21.23
C GLN A 86 -3.64 -7.29 -19.85
N CYS A 87 -3.79 -5.95 -19.80
CA CYS A 87 -4.02 -5.24 -18.55
C CYS A 87 -5.27 -5.75 -17.83
N LEU A 88 -6.39 -5.88 -18.54
CA LEU A 88 -7.64 -6.39 -18.00
C LEU A 88 -7.49 -7.83 -17.50
N ASN A 89 -6.92 -8.72 -18.31
CA ASN A 89 -6.72 -10.13 -17.92
C ASN A 89 -5.85 -10.27 -16.66
N LEU A 90 -4.77 -9.49 -16.56
CA LEU A 90 -3.90 -9.53 -15.39
C LEU A 90 -4.59 -8.93 -14.16
N ALA A 91 -5.31 -7.82 -14.32
CA ALA A 91 -6.10 -7.21 -13.26
C ALA A 91 -7.18 -8.17 -12.74
N LEU A 92 -7.90 -8.86 -13.63
CA LEU A 92 -8.89 -9.88 -13.27
C LEU A 92 -8.25 -11.02 -12.47
N ASN A 93 -7.09 -11.53 -12.87
CA ASN A 93 -6.37 -12.58 -12.14
C ASN A 93 -5.91 -12.11 -10.75
N ARG A 94 -5.46 -10.86 -10.62
CA ARG A 94 -5.10 -10.28 -9.32
C ARG A 94 -6.33 -10.10 -8.42
N GLN A 95 -7.43 -9.59 -8.99
CA GLN A 95 -8.64 -9.24 -8.25
C GLN A 95 -9.54 -10.44 -7.94
N SER A 96 -9.52 -11.52 -8.73
CA SER A 96 -10.31 -12.74 -8.48
C SER A 96 -10.00 -13.41 -7.13
N LYS A 97 -8.91 -12.99 -6.49
CA LYS A 97 -8.53 -13.40 -5.14
C LYS A 97 -9.37 -12.73 -4.03
N TYR A 98 -10.06 -11.62 -4.33
CA TYR A 98 -10.95 -10.89 -3.42
C TYR A 98 -12.43 -11.31 -3.58
N PHE A 99 -13.24 -11.15 -2.53
CA PHE A 99 -14.63 -11.66 -2.49
C PHE A 99 -15.60 -10.87 -3.39
N ASP A 100 -15.36 -9.57 -3.60
CA ASP A 100 -16.26 -8.64 -4.31
C ASP A 100 -15.76 -8.26 -5.71
N ALA A 101 -14.99 -9.15 -6.37
CA ALA A 101 -14.43 -8.87 -7.68
C ALA A 101 -15.54 -8.81 -8.75
N ASP A 102 -15.77 -7.62 -9.30
CA ASP A 102 -16.55 -7.42 -10.52
C ASP A 102 -15.69 -7.85 -11.71
N LEU A 103 -16.18 -8.76 -12.56
CA LEU A 103 -15.39 -9.33 -13.65
C LEU A 103 -15.94 -8.83 -14.99
N PRO A 104 -15.69 -7.56 -15.37
CA PRO A 104 -16.19 -7.04 -16.64
C PRO A 104 -15.54 -7.78 -17.81
N GLU A 105 -16.37 -8.20 -18.77
CA GLU A 105 -15.86 -8.84 -20.00
C GLU A 105 -15.09 -7.84 -20.87
N LYS A 106 -15.48 -6.56 -20.84
CA LYS A 106 -14.87 -5.47 -21.62
C LYS A 106 -14.93 -4.15 -20.84
N LEU A 107 -13.95 -3.29 -21.09
CA LEU A 107 -13.91 -1.92 -20.61
C LEU A 107 -14.52 -0.98 -21.66
N THR A 108 -15.28 0.01 -21.23
CA THR A 108 -15.78 1.07 -22.13
C THR A 108 -14.70 2.10 -22.43
N GLU A 109 -14.95 2.99 -23.40
CA GLU A 109 -14.06 4.12 -23.68
C GLU A 109 -13.87 5.04 -22.46
N TYR A 110 -14.92 5.23 -21.64
CA TYR A 110 -14.82 6.00 -20.41
C TYR A 110 -13.93 5.30 -19.38
N ASP A 111 -14.08 3.98 -19.22
CA ASP A 111 -13.23 3.20 -18.31
C ASP A 111 -11.76 3.27 -18.75
N LEU A 112 -11.48 3.07 -20.04
CA LEU A 112 -10.13 3.17 -20.59
C LEU A 112 -9.53 4.58 -20.41
N SER A 113 -10.33 5.62 -20.59
CA SER A 113 -9.90 7.01 -20.35
C SER A 113 -9.52 7.26 -18.89
N ILE A 114 -10.36 6.79 -17.96
CA ILE A 114 -10.11 6.89 -16.50
C ILE A 114 -8.84 6.09 -16.12
N ALA A 115 -8.73 4.85 -16.61
CA ALA A 115 -7.59 3.99 -16.32
C ALA A 115 -6.30 4.57 -16.89
N SER A 116 -6.32 5.05 -18.14
CA SER A 116 -5.18 5.70 -18.81
C SER A 116 -4.73 6.95 -18.06
N LYS A 117 -5.66 7.81 -17.65
CA LYS A 117 -5.33 9.00 -16.88
C LYS A 117 -4.72 8.65 -15.52
N THR A 118 -5.30 7.68 -14.82
CA THR A 118 -4.81 7.22 -13.52
C THR A 118 -3.42 6.58 -13.65
N ALA A 119 -3.20 5.75 -14.67
CA ALA A 119 -1.91 5.14 -14.98
C ALA A 119 -0.86 6.20 -15.29
N SER A 120 -1.20 7.20 -16.12
CA SER A 120 -0.33 8.33 -16.46
C SER A 120 0.08 9.11 -15.21
N ASN A 121 -0.86 9.40 -14.31
CA ASN A 121 -0.57 10.05 -13.04
C ASN A 121 0.34 9.19 -12.16
N LEU A 122 0.09 7.89 -12.07
CA LEU A 122 0.94 6.97 -11.29
C LEU A 122 2.37 6.94 -11.83
N VAL A 123 2.55 6.77 -13.14
CA VAL A 123 3.88 6.78 -13.79
C VAL A 123 4.61 8.08 -13.53
N LYS A 124 3.97 9.24 -13.74
CA LYS A 124 4.55 10.55 -13.44
C LYS A 124 4.94 10.68 -11.97
N SER A 125 4.12 10.15 -11.08
CA SER A 125 4.38 10.15 -9.64
C SER A 125 5.61 9.34 -9.28
N ILE A 126 5.72 8.12 -9.82
CA ILE A 126 6.89 7.28 -9.62
C ILE A 126 8.15 7.95 -10.18
N ARG A 127 8.11 8.44 -11.43
CA ARG A 127 9.26 9.14 -12.04
C ARG A 127 9.67 10.41 -11.27
N PHE A 128 8.71 11.14 -10.72
CA PHE A 128 8.98 12.29 -9.84
C PHE A 128 9.74 11.85 -8.58
N ILE A 129 9.29 10.77 -7.93
CA ILE A 129 9.96 10.21 -6.75
C ILE A 129 11.37 9.70 -7.10
N GLU A 130 11.55 8.97 -8.21
CA GLU A 130 12.88 8.56 -8.72
C GLU A 130 13.82 9.77 -8.86
N SER A 131 13.33 10.88 -9.45
CA SER A 131 14.13 12.09 -9.65
C SER A 131 14.56 12.76 -8.34
N LYS A 132 13.71 12.70 -7.29
CA LYS A 132 14.07 13.17 -5.94
C LYS A 132 15.12 12.27 -5.27
N SER A 133 15.15 10.99 -5.61
CA SER A 133 16.02 9.98 -5.01
C SER A 133 17.27 9.70 -5.85
N GLN A 134 17.94 10.74 -6.34
CA GLN A 134 19.17 10.63 -7.13
C GLN A 134 19.03 9.75 -8.39
N ASN A 135 17.82 9.69 -8.98
CA ASN A 135 17.49 8.84 -10.12
C ASN A 135 17.61 7.33 -9.88
N ILE A 136 17.54 6.89 -8.62
CA ILE A 136 17.33 5.47 -8.30
C ILE A 136 16.01 5.02 -8.92
N LYS A 137 16.05 3.92 -9.67
CA LYS A 137 14.86 3.36 -10.33
C LYS A 137 13.93 2.71 -9.32
N ALA A 138 12.63 2.85 -9.57
CA ALA A 138 11.61 2.20 -8.77
C ALA A 138 11.64 0.68 -8.98
N ILE A 139 11.55 -0.05 -7.89
CA ILE A 139 11.34 -1.50 -7.88
C ILE A 139 9.84 -1.72 -7.74
N GLN A 140 9.26 -2.49 -8.66
CA GLN A 140 7.86 -2.92 -8.58
C GLN A 140 7.75 -4.14 -7.68
N SER A 141 6.67 -4.23 -6.90
CA SER A 141 6.44 -5.36 -6.00
C SER A 141 7.62 -5.70 -5.08
N PRO A 142 8.21 -4.73 -4.35
CA PRO A 142 9.32 -5.02 -3.45
C PRO A 142 8.89 -6.01 -2.37
N VAL A 143 9.79 -6.91 -2.00
CA VAL A 143 9.55 -7.91 -0.95
C VAL A 143 9.33 -7.23 0.39
N ILE A 144 8.24 -7.62 1.07
CA ILE A 144 8.01 -7.32 2.49
C ILE A 144 8.33 -8.60 3.27
N PRO A 145 9.35 -8.60 4.13
CA PRO A 145 9.74 -9.79 4.89
C PRO A 145 8.58 -10.37 5.73
N GLY A 146 8.59 -11.68 5.90
CA GLY A 146 7.71 -12.36 6.85
C GLY A 146 8.26 -12.28 8.28
N TYR A 147 7.44 -12.65 9.26
CA TYR A 147 7.86 -12.74 10.67
C TYR A 147 7.02 -13.77 11.43
N GLN A 148 7.67 -14.78 12.01
CA GLN A 148 7.01 -15.93 12.65
C GLN A 148 5.96 -16.59 11.72
N TRP A 149 4.67 -16.50 12.06
CA TRP A 149 3.58 -17.05 11.24
C TRP A 149 3.09 -16.08 10.16
N ILE A 150 3.54 -14.82 10.18
CA ILE A 150 3.28 -13.83 9.13
C ILE A 150 4.15 -14.21 7.92
N SER A 151 3.51 -14.49 6.80
CA SER A 151 4.18 -14.84 5.56
C SER A 151 4.86 -13.62 4.94
N GLN A 152 5.84 -13.88 4.07
CA GLN A 152 6.36 -12.84 3.18
C GLN A 152 5.23 -12.27 2.32
N GLY A 153 5.25 -10.96 2.11
CA GLY A 153 4.34 -10.23 1.23
C GLY A 153 5.09 -9.38 0.21
N HIS A 154 4.37 -8.53 -0.50
CA HIS A 154 4.94 -7.55 -1.44
C HIS A 154 4.23 -6.20 -1.27
N GLY A 155 5.00 -5.11 -1.32
CA GLY A 155 4.48 -3.75 -1.40
C GLY A 155 4.16 -3.36 -2.84
N ASP A 156 3.73 -2.12 -3.08
CA ASP A 156 3.44 -1.67 -4.44
C ASP A 156 4.73 -1.27 -5.18
N PHE A 157 5.47 -0.31 -4.65
CA PHE A 157 6.76 0.12 -5.21
C PHE A 157 7.76 0.46 -4.11
N SER A 158 9.06 0.49 -4.44
CA SER A 158 10.07 1.15 -3.61
C SER A 158 11.07 1.91 -4.47
N VAL A 159 11.70 2.94 -3.88
CA VAL A 159 12.81 3.70 -4.49
C VAL A 159 13.87 3.89 -3.43
N GLY A 160 15.04 3.26 -3.60
CA GLY A 160 16.07 3.23 -2.55
C GLY A 160 15.49 2.66 -1.25
N THR A 161 15.66 3.37 -0.12
CA THR A 161 15.10 2.98 1.20
C THR A 161 13.69 3.51 1.46
N THR A 162 12.97 3.91 0.41
CA THR A 162 11.61 4.46 0.52
C THR A 162 10.59 3.48 -0.02
N LEU A 163 9.67 3.04 0.82
CA LEU A 163 8.54 2.21 0.44
C LEU A 163 7.40 3.09 -0.07
N ILE A 164 6.69 2.68 -1.12
CA ILE A 164 5.57 3.43 -1.70
C ILE A 164 4.35 2.50 -1.73
N GLU A 165 3.26 2.96 -1.11
CA GLU A 165 1.95 2.30 -1.15
C GLU A 165 0.96 3.20 -1.88
N VAL A 166 0.30 2.64 -2.89
CA VAL A 166 -0.62 3.31 -3.79
C VAL A 166 -2.06 3.08 -3.33
N LYS A 167 -2.82 4.16 -3.21
CA LYS A 167 -4.24 4.17 -2.86
C LYS A 167 -5.03 4.93 -3.90
N CYS A 168 -5.98 4.29 -4.57
CA CYS A 168 -6.87 4.96 -5.53
C CYS A 168 -8.25 5.23 -4.91
N THR A 169 -8.31 5.92 -3.77
CA THR A 169 -9.57 6.22 -3.09
C THR A 169 -10.08 7.64 -3.37
N SER A 170 -11.38 7.87 -3.15
CA SER A 170 -11.99 9.21 -3.21
C SER A 170 -11.79 10.05 -1.94
N ARG A 171 -11.07 9.53 -0.94
CA ARG A 171 -10.90 10.15 0.37
C ARG A 171 -9.42 10.37 0.69
N ASN A 172 -9.18 11.12 1.76
CA ASN A 172 -7.87 11.20 2.41
C ASN A 172 -7.42 9.83 2.92
N PHE A 173 -6.12 9.68 3.18
CA PHE A 173 -5.57 8.44 3.71
C PHE A 173 -6.13 8.16 5.12
N SER A 174 -6.59 6.93 5.32
CA SER A 174 -7.17 6.46 6.57
C SER A 174 -6.11 5.93 7.52
N SER A 175 -6.46 5.76 8.80
CA SER A 175 -5.58 5.10 9.78
C SER A 175 -5.09 3.73 9.30
N SER A 176 -5.93 2.96 8.58
CA SER A 176 -5.54 1.66 8.03
C SER A 176 -4.41 1.74 7.00
N ASP A 177 -4.30 2.86 6.26
CA ASP A 177 -3.24 3.06 5.28
C ASP A 177 -1.89 3.32 5.97
N TYR A 178 -1.90 4.12 7.04
CA TYR A 178 -0.71 4.33 7.89
C TYR A 178 -0.31 3.08 8.67
N ARG A 179 -1.28 2.30 9.17
CA ARG A 179 -1.00 1.02 9.84
C ARG A 179 -0.33 0.03 8.89
N GLN A 180 -0.78 -0.04 7.65
CA GLN A 180 -0.21 -0.91 6.64
C GLN A 180 1.28 -0.60 6.42
N ILE A 181 1.61 0.68 6.17
CA ILE A 181 3.01 1.05 5.92
C ILE A 181 3.89 0.90 7.17
N LEU A 182 3.34 1.11 8.37
CA LEU A 182 4.03 0.87 9.65
C LEU A 182 4.31 -0.62 9.89
N ILE A 183 3.38 -1.52 9.57
CA ILE A 183 3.61 -2.97 9.67
C ILE A 183 4.68 -3.42 8.67
N TYR A 184 4.64 -2.90 7.43
CA TYR A 184 5.67 -3.20 6.43
C TYR A 184 7.05 -2.74 6.87
N TRP A 185 7.14 -1.55 7.47
CA TRP A 185 8.35 -1.05 8.10
C TRP A 185 8.80 -1.95 9.25
N LEU A 186 7.92 -2.33 10.17
CA LEU A 186 8.27 -3.14 11.34
C LEU A 186 8.81 -4.52 10.96
N LEU A 187 8.23 -5.15 9.93
CA LEU A 187 8.72 -6.42 9.37
C LEU A 187 10.12 -6.25 8.73
N SER A 188 10.33 -5.16 7.99
CA SER A 188 11.64 -4.81 7.43
C SER A 188 12.68 -4.55 8.54
N PHE A 189 12.31 -3.82 9.59
CA PHE A 189 13.18 -3.54 10.74
C PHE A 189 13.56 -4.82 11.48
N SER A 190 12.60 -5.71 11.74
CA SER A 190 12.88 -7.03 12.33
C SER A 190 13.91 -7.81 11.51
N SER A 191 13.69 -7.87 10.18
CA SER A 191 14.59 -8.58 9.28
C SER A 191 15.97 -7.92 9.18
N SER A 192 16.07 -6.60 9.37
CA SER A 192 17.35 -5.89 9.37
C SER A 192 18.23 -6.27 10.57
N ILE A 193 17.62 -6.51 11.74
CA ILE A 193 18.32 -6.92 12.96
C ILE A 193 18.83 -8.36 12.86
N GLU A 194 18.00 -9.27 12.32
CA GLU A 194 18.32 -10.70 12.26
C GLU A 194 19.24 -11.07 11.08
N GLY A 195 19.01 -10.46 9.91
CA GLY A 195 19.61 -10.91 8.64
C GLY A 195 20.46 -9.86 7.92
N GLY A 196 20.60 -8.65 8.48
CA GLY A 196 21.39 -7.57 7.86
C GLY A 196 20.79 -6.99 6.58
N LEU A 197 19.49 -7.24 6.31
CA LEU A 197 18.78 -6.57 5.22
C LEU A 197 18.62 -5.08 5.53
N GLU A 198 18.49 -4.25 4.48
CA GLU A 198 18.30 -2.82 4.68
C GLU A 198 16.88 -2.51 5.18
N GLU A 199 16.80 -1.69 6.24
CA GLU A 199 15.54 -1.20 6.80
C GLU A 199 14.95 -0.11 5.89
N TRP A 200 13.63 -0.13 5.68
CA TRP A 200 12.93 1.03 5.11
C TRP A 200 13.05 2.25 6.03
N LYS A 201 13.53 3.38 5.49
CA LYS A 201 13.73 4.63 6.27
C LYS A 201 12.55 5.58 6.16
N SER A 202 11.88 5.55 5.01
CA SER A 202 10.69 6.37 4.76
C SER A 202 9.62 5.59 4.00
N GLY A 203 8.40 6.09 4.10
CA GLY A 203 7.23 5.57 3.44
C GLY A 203 6.50 6.67 2.68
N ILE A 204 5.93 6.35 1.53
CA ILE A 204 5.06 7.24 0.77
C ILE A 204 3.69 6.60 0.66
N LEU A 205 2.66 7.36 1.05
CA LEU A 205 1.29 7.07 0.67
C LEU A 205 0.96 7.91 -0.57
N LEU A 206 0.65 7.25 -1.68
CA LEU A 206 0.42 7.89 -2.97
C LEU A 206 -1.01 7.65 -3.45
N ASN A 207 -1.71 8.71 -3.85
CA ASN A 207 -3.02 8.65 -4.47
C ASN A 207 -2.98 9.30 -5.86
N PRO A 208 -2.80 8.51 -6.94
CA PRO A 208 -2.72 9.04 -8.30
C PRO A 208 -4.07 9.55 -8.81
N ARG A 209 -5.20 9.12 -8.20
CA ARG A 209 -6.54 9.61 -8.54
C ARG A 209 -6.75 11.04 -8.07
N LEU A 210 -6.34 11.36 -6.84
CA LEU A 210 -6.51 12.68 -6.24
C LEU A 210 -5.29 13.59 -6.42
N ASN A 211 -4.23 13.11 -7.07
CA ASN A 211 -2.91 13.77 -7.12
C ASN A 211 -2.45 14.21 -5.72
N LYS A 212 -2.39 13.26 -4.79
CA LYS A 212 -1.92 13.48 -3.43
C LYS A 212 -0.82 12.49 -3.10
N TYR A 213 0.26 12.95 -2.50
CA TYR A 213 1.20 12.06 -1.85
C TYR A 213 1.62 12.63 -0.49
N ILE A 214 1.95 11.74 0.44
CA ILE A 214 2.52 12.08 1.73
C ILE A 214 3.78 11.25 1.88
N GLU A 215 4.89 11.91 2.16
CA GLU A 215 6.15 11.27 2.52
C GLU A 215 6.31 11.28 4.04
N ILE A 216 6.73 10.15 4.60
CA ILE A 216 6.76 9.90 6.02
C ILE A 216 8.14 9.36 6.36
N ASN A 217 8.84 10.00 7.29
CA ASN A 217 9.99 9.38 7.93
C ASN A 217 9.52 8.44 9.04
N PHE A 218 9.95 7.17 9.04
CA PHE A 218 9.46 6.22 10.04
C PHE A 218 9.91 6.56 11.46
N ASP A 219 11.12 7.07 11.66
CA ASP A 219 11.60 7.47 13.00
C ASP A 219 10.73 8.61 13.58
N GLU A 220 10.33 9.56 12.74
CA GLU A 220 9.44 10.65 13.13
C GLU A 220 8.03 10.15 13.42
N LEU A 221 7.48 9.32 12.53
CA LEU A 221 6.15 8.73 12.75
C LEU A 221 6.13 7.89 14.03
N MET A 222 7.21 7.17 14.32
CA MET A 222 7.34 6.37 15.53
C MET A 222 7.36 7.19 16.80
N LYS A 223 8.05 8.33 16.81
CA LYS A 223 8.02 9.26 17.96
C LYS A 223 6.61 9.75 18.27
N ILE A 224 5.78 9.93 17.24
CA ILE A 224 4.40 10.40 17.39
C ILE A 224 3.48 9.23 17.78
N ALA A 225 3.55 8.11 17.07
CA ALA A 225 2.59 7.01 17.16
C ALA A 225 2.88 6.01 18.30
N GLY A 226 4.16 5.84 18.66
CA GLY A 226 4.65 4.79 19.56
C GLY A 226 4.47 5.05 21.06
N ALA A 227 3.88 6.19 21.45
CA ALA A 227 3.70 6.61 22.85
C ALA A 227 5.00 6.64 23.68
N GLY A 228 6.09 7.11 23.08
CA GLY A 228 7.39 7.24 23.75
C GLY A 228 8.25 5.97 23.73
N ARG A 229 7.74 4.85 23.19
CA ARG A 229 8.54 3.64 22.99
C ARG A 229 9.55 3.81 21.87
N SER A 230 10.74 3.24 22.08
CA SER A 230 11.77 3.05 21.06
C SER A 230 11.35 2.01 20.01
N LYS A 231 12.08 1.97 18.89
CA LYS A 231 11.87 0.94 17.85
C LYS A 231 12.01 -0.48 18.41
N ILE A 232 12.96 -0.70 19.30
CA ILE A 232 13.23 -2.02 19.90
C ILE A 232 12.07 -2.45 20.81
N GLU A 233 11.60 -1.57 21.70
CA GLU A 233 10.45 -1.89 22.57
C GLU A 233 9.18 -2.20 21.76
N ILE A 234 9.00 -1.56 20.61
CA ILE A 234 7.87 -1.83 19.72
C ILE A 234 8.03 -3.16 19.00
N LEU A 235 9.25 -3.51 18.58
CA LEU A 235 9.54 -4.82 18.01
C LEU A 235 9.36 -5.95 19.04
N GLU A 236 9.76 -5.75 20.29
CA GLU A 236 9.54 -6.71 21.39
C GLU A 236 8.04 -6.89 21.66
N LEU A 237 7.29 -5.79 21.76
CA LEU A 237 5.84 -5.84 21.92
C LEU A 237 5.17 -6.55 20.73
N PHE A 238 5.59 -6.25 19.50
CA PHE A 238 5.10 -6.93 18.31
C PHE A 238 5.39 -8.43 18.35
N SER A 239 6.61 -8.81 18.72
CA SER A 239 7.02 -10.21 18.83
C SER A 239 6.20 -10.99 19.84
N SER A 240 5.88 -10.37 20.98
CA SER A 240 5.00 -10.92 21.99
C SER A 240 3.56 -11.09 21.46
N LEU A 241 2.98 -10.03 20.87
CA LEU A 241 1.60 -10.06 20.35
C LEU A 241 1.42 -11.07 19.22
N VAL A 242 2.38 -11.14 18.30
CA VAL A 242 2.38 -12.09 17.18
C VAL A 242 2.55 -13.51 17.72
N GLY A 243 3.46 -13.74 18.67
CA GLY A 243 3.64 -15.05 19.31
C GLY A 243 2.36 -15.56 19.99
N ASP A 244 1.72 -14.71 20.80
CA ASP A 244 0.46 -15.01 21.47
C ASP A 244 -0.69 -15.34 20.50
N TYR A 245 -0.79 -14.59 19.40
CA TYR A 245 -1.79 -14.83 18.37
C TYR A 245 -1.54 -16.16 17.64
N GLY A 246 -0.27 -16.47 17.32
CA GLY A 246 0.13 -17.73 16.71
C GLY A 246 -0.20 -18.94 17.59
N TYR A 247 0.04 -18.84 18.90
CA TYR A 247 -0.33 -19.88 19.86
C TYR A 247 -1.85 -20.12 19.92
N LYS A 248 -2.65 -19.05 19.90
CA LYS A 248 -4.13 -19.16 19.88
C LYS A 248 -4.64 -19.80 18.60
N LEU A 249 -4.06 -19.50 17.44
CA LEU A 249 -4.42 -20.14 16.17
C LEU A 249 -4.12 -21.65 16.18
N GLY A 250 -2.95 -22.05 16.70
CA GLY A 250 -2.55 -23.46 16.76
C GLY A 250 -3.38 -24.33 17.71
N ASN A 251 -4.03 -23.73 18.70
CA ASN A 251 -4.91 -24.45 19.65
C ASN A 251 -6.39 -24.50 19.21
N GLN A 252 -6.74 -23.89 18.08
CA GLN A 252 -8.10 -23.90 17.50
C GLN A 252 -8.22 -24.80 16.26
N SER A 253 -7.12 -25.39 15.79
CA SER A 253 -7.04 -26.37 14.70
C SER A 253 -6.97 -27.80 15.22
#